data_AF-A0A2N1PIT3-F1
#
_entry.id   AF-A0A2N1PIT3-F1
#
_cell.length_a   1.000
_cell.length_b   1.000
_cell.length_c   1.000
_cell.angle_alpha   90.00
_cell.angle_beta   90.00
_cell.angle_gamma   90.00
#
_symmetry.space_group_name_H-M   'P 1'
#
loop_
_entity.id
_entity.type
_entity.pdbx_description
1 polymer ?
#
loop_
_entity_poly.entity_id
_entity_poly.type
_entity_poly.pdbx_seq_one_letter_code
_entity_poly.pdbx_strand_id
1 'polypeptide(L)'
;MAGIYAHFVVANFAVEKCPVPEFKLLLLENLNFLLLGANSPDLPYTFKDNAWGDRMHYERSGLFIKNALKILKTLSGQKRVKCLAWVLGYVSHLASDTVVHPVVNKMVPPYNEDPVPHQFCEKHQDAYAFKRLNLGETTSAEYISATIANCGSVLRGLDRDIEWFWSEILTRTFPDNGIPKISRWFRSYTQLADKCGEEGGWPHIRAIAELSGSAQLLQIPYDQVLRKFIDNIPSPEGPVSYDLVLDRAISNTVAAWVALNDTMCDKQTDYPICENWNLDTGENEAGKLLFWRDKEPASKKGSARTVAVFILAILVIFSLSLFYVSKHDGSMLHSSAYSQLPSMAPKVQGVSALLNARKLRGDSSKMGNDELQLFIKDKKPEFAGDFAPFDLYFDGEIFYIRNSRDHNELYFKDDVKTIPLEERTWELKGATP
;
A
#
# COMPACT_ATOMS: atom_id res chain seq x y z
N MET A 1 -1.74 2.50 -14.02
CA MET A 1 -1.58 2.19 -12.59
C MET A 1 -1.86 3.42 -11.73
N ALA A 2 -2.84 3.38 -10.81
CA ALA A 2 -3.07 4.49 -9.88
C ALA A 2 -1.84 4.70 -8.99
N GLY A 3 -1.75 5.87 -8.37
CA GLY A 3 -0.62 6.16 -7.50
C GLY A 3 -0.53 5.16 -6.32
N ILE A 4 0.70 4.87 -5.93
CA ILE A 4 1.06 3.90 -4.89
C ILE A 4 0.25 4.13 -3.61
N TYR A 5 0.08 5.38 -3.20
CA TYR A 5 -0.58 5.69 -1.92
C TYR A 5 -2.10 5.59 -1.98
N ALA A 6 -2.71 5.83 -3.14
CA ALA A 6 -4.13 5.58 -3.35
C ALA A 6 -4.46 4.10 -3.08
N HIS A 7 -3.63 3.16 -3.54
CA HIS A 7 -3.82 1.73 -3.26
C HIS A 7 -3.77 1.42 -1.76
N PHE A 8 -2.82 2.00 -1.02
CA PHE A 8 -2.76 1.83 0.44
C PHE A 8 -4.00 2.37 1.13
N VAL A 9 -4.43 3.57 0.76
CA VAL A 9 -5.60 4.24 1.32
C VAL A 9 -6.84 3.38 1.09
N VAL A 10 -7.06 2.93 -0.15
CA VAL A 10 -8.21 2.09 -0.50
C VAL A 10 -8.20 0.79 0.30
N ALA A 11 -7.07 0.07 0.29
CA ALA A 11 -6.94 -1.20 1.00
C ALA A 11 -7.16 -1.04 2.51
N ASN A 12 -6.56 -0.02 3.13
CA ASN A 12 -6.67 0.24 4.58
C ASN A 12 -8.11 0.57 4.99
N PHE A 13 -8.78 1.50 4.30
CA PHE A 13 -10.17 1.86 4.61
C PHE A 13 -11.17 0.74 4.27
N ALA A 14 -10.84 -0.13 3.30
CA ALA A 14 -11.66 -1.31 3.02
C ALA A 14 -11.67 -2.30 4.20
N VAL A 15 -10.59 -2.41 4.98
CA VAL A 15 -10.56 -3.26 6.21
C VAL A 15 -11.62 -2.80 7.21
N GLU A 16 -11.74 -1.49 7.43
CA GLU A 16 -12.71 -0.94 8.38
C GLU A 16 -14.15 -1.27 7.99
N LYS A 17 -14.44 -1.21 6.69
CA LYS A 17 -15.75 -1.46 6.09
C LYS A 17 -16.02 -2.93 5.74
N CYS A 18 -15.05 -3.83 5.95
CA CYS A 18 -15.18 -5.24 5.61
C CYS A 18 -16.29 -5.91 6.45
N PRO A 19 -17.35 -6.46 5.81
CA PRO A 19 -18.47 -7.06 6.54
C PRO A 19 -18.23 -8.54 6.87
N VAL A 20 -17.16 -9.16 6.37
CA VAL A 20 -16.79 -10.56 6.63
C VAL A 20 -15.90 -10.59 7.88
N PRO A 21 -16.40 -11.01 9.05
CA PRO A 21 -15.66 -10.89 10.31
C PRO A 21 -14.31 -11.63 10.28
N GLU A 22 -14.27 -12.79 9.64
CA GLU A 22 -13.06 -13.61 9.49
C GLU A 22 -11.99 -12.88 8.68
N PHE A 23 -12.37 -12.18 7.61
CA PHE A 23 -11.43 -11.38 6.85
C PHE A 23 -11.01 -10.16 7.63
N LYS A 24 -11.93 -9.46 8.30
CA LYS A 24 -11.60 -8.26 9.06
C LYS A 24 -10.54 -8.51 10.12
N LEU A 25 -10.70 -9.56 10.94
CA LEU A 25 -9.71 -9.93 11.96
C LEU A 25 -8.37 -10.32 11.31
N LEU A 26 -8.42 -11.18 10.29
CA LEU A 26 -7.22 -11.61 9.56
C LEU A 26 -6.44 -10.43 8.97
N LEU A 27 -7.15 -9.47 8.37
CA LEU A 27 -6.55 -8.30 7.72
C LEU A 27 -5.96 -7.31 8.72
N LEU A 28 -6.59 -7.13 9.89
CA LEU A 28 -6.03 -6.30 10.97
C LEU A 28 -4.70 -6.88 11.50
N GLU A 29 -4.58 -8.21 11.59
CA GLU A 29 -3.36 -8.88 12.06
C GLU A 29 -2.28 -9.01 10.98
N ASN A 30 -2.66 -8.93 9.69
CA ASN A 30 -1.77 -9.16 8.54
C ASN A 30 -1.79 -7.97 7.56
N LEU A 31 -1.94 -6.77 8.10
CA LEU A 31 -2.09 -5.54 7.31
C LEU A 31 -0.89 -5.31 6.37
N ASN A 32 0.31 -5.67 6.80
CA ASN A 32 1.53 -5.63 6.00
C ASN A 32 1.41 -6.44 4.70
N PHE A 33 0.87 -7.67 4.76
CA PHE A 33 0.67 -8.52 3.59
C PHE A 33 -0.46 -8.01 2.68
N LEU A 34 -1.52 -7.44 3.27
CA LEU A 34 -2.57 -6.76 2.50
C LEU A 34 -1.99 -5.61 1.68
N LEU A 35 -1.24 -4.71 2.32
CA LEU A 35 -0.67 -3.54 1.66
C LEU A 35 0.40 -3.90 0.63
N LEU A 36 1.21 -4.93 0.91
CA LEU A 36 2.10 -5.51 -0.10
C LEU A 36 1.30 -6.01 -1.31
N GLY A 37 0.24 -6.78 -1.10
CA GLY A 37 -0.62 -7.26 -2.18
C GLY A 37 -1.19 -6.13 -3.03
N ALA A 38 -1.64 -5.04 -2.39
CA ALA A 38 -2.20 -3.86 -3.06
C ALA A 38 -1.21 -3.10 -3.97
N ASN A 39 0.09 -3.35 -3.83
CA ASN A 39 1.14 -2.72 -4.65
C ASN A 39 1.91 -3.73 -5.51
N SER A 40 1.68 -5.02 -5.30
CA SER A 40 2.44 -6.08 -5.97
C SER A 40 2.38 -6.04 -7.50
N PRO A 41 1.27 -5.65 -8.15
CA PRO A 41 1.25 -5.45 -9.60
C PRO A 41 2.31 -4.44 -10.11
N ASP A 42 2.72 -3.50 -9.26
CA ASP A 42 3.53 -2.33 -9.62
C ASP A 42 5.01 -2.53 -9.33
N LEU A 43 5.30 -3.44 -8.42
CA LEU A 43 6.63 -3.82 -7.99
C LEU A 43 7.60 -4.10 -9.17
N PRO A 44 7.21 -4.82 -10.26
CA PRO A 44 8.11 -5.05 -11.39
C PRO A 44 8.65 -3.77 -12.05
N TYR A 45 7.86 -2.70 -12.12
CA TYR A 45 8.29 -1.44 -12.73
C TYR A 45 9.44 -0.79 -11.97
N THR A 46 9.50 -0.97 -10.65
CA THR A 46 10.63 -0.46 -9.83
C THR A 46 11.96 -1.15 -10.13
N PHE A 47 11.94 -2.30 -10.80
CA PHE A 47 13.12 -3.00 -11.28
C PHE A 47 13.22 -3.01 -12.81
N LYS A 48 12.44 -2.15 -13.49
CA LYS A 48 12.35 -2.06 -14.96
C LYS A 48 11.97 -3.37 -15.64
N ASP A 49 11.19 -4.21 -14.96
CA ASP A 49 10.66 -5.47 -15.49
C ASP A 49 9.27 -5.24 -16.08
N ASN A 50 9.19 -4.32 -17.04
CA ASN A 50 7.93 -3.83 -17.60
C ASN A 50 7.08 -4.96 -18.19
N ALA A 51 7.71 -5.98 -18.78
CA ALA A 51 6.98 -7.12 -19.33
C ALA A 51 6.15 -7.87 -18.28
N TRP A 52 6.60 -7.94 -17.03
CA TRP A 52 5.83 -8.54 -15.94
C TRP A 52 4.79 -7.58 -15.37
N GLY A 53 5.12 -6.29 -15.26
CA GLY A 53 4.17 -5.25 -14.86
C GLY A 53 2.98 -5.19 -15.83
N ASP A 54 3.25 -5.07 -17.11
CA ASP A 54 2.26 -4.94 -18.19
C ASP A 54 1.32 -6.14 -18.21
N ARG A 55 1.85 -7.36 -18.04
CA ARG A 55 0.99 -8.55 -17.99
C ARG A 55 0.04 -8.56 -16.83
N MET A 56 0.49 -8.15 -15.64
CA MET A 56 -0.41 -8.06 -14.49
C MET A 56 -1.45 -6.96 -14.64
N HIS A 57 -1.16 -5.92 -15.43
CA HIS A 57 -2.08 -4.80 -15.69
C HIS A 57 -3.03 -5.00 -16.87
N TYR A 58 -2.67 -5.80 -17.88
CA TYR A 58 -3.44 -5.90 -19.12
C TYR A 58 -3.97 -7.30 -19.43
N GLU A 59 -3.33 -8.34 -18.90
CA GLU A 59 -3.56 -9.71 -19.35
C GLU A 59 -4.07 -10.60 -18.23
N ARG A 60 -5.11 -11.39 -18.51
CA ARG A 60 -5.47 -12.58 -17.73
C ARG A 60 -5.68 -12.33 -16.22
N SER A 61 -6.02 -11.12 -15.79
CA SER A 61 -6.21 -10.76 -14.36
C SER A 61 -7.30 -11.60 -13.69
N GLY A 62 -8.36 -11.97 -14.43
CA GLY A 62 -9.38 -12.90 -13.96
C GLY A 62 -8.86 -14.33 -13.76
N LEU A 63 -7.99 -14.80 -14.67
CA LEU A 63 -7.32 -16.09 -14.52
C LEU A 63 -6.32 -16.09 -13.36
N PHE A 64 -5.61 -14.97 -13.15
CA PHE A 64 -4.72 -14.78 -12.00
C PHE A 64 -5.45 -15.02 -10.68
N ILE A 65 -6.61 -14.35 -10.48
CA ILE A 65 -7.43 -14.54 -9.27
C ILE A 65 -7.91 -15.99 -9.15
N LYS A 66 -8.41 -16.59 -10.23
CA LYS A 66 -8.87 -17.99 -10.22
C LYS A 66 -7.75 -18.96 -9.81
N ASN A 67 -6.53 -18.76 -10.30
CA ASN A 67 -5.37 -19.55 -9.92
C ASN A 67 -4.97 -19.32 -8.45
N ALA A 68 -4.99 -18.07 -7.99
CA ALA A 68 -4.75 -17.73 -6.58
C ALA A 68 -5.74 -18.44 -5.64
N LEU A 69 -7.03 -18.43 -5.96
CA LEU A 69 -8.07 -19.12 -5.17
C LEU A 69 -7.87 -20.64 -5.15
N LYS A 70 -7.51 -21.25 -6.29
CA LYS A 70 -7.23 -22.69 -6.37
C LYS A 70 -6.06 -23.07 -5.46
N ILE A 71 -4.98 -22.29 -5.47
CA ILE A 71 -3.83 -22.54 -4.61
C ILE A 71 -4.21 -22.28 -3.15
N LEU A 72 -4.91 -21.18 -2.83
CA LEU A 72 -5.36 -20.89 -1.47
C LEU A 72 -6.14 -22.05 -0.86
N LYS A 73 -7.04 -22.69 -1.61
CA LYS A 73 -7.81 -23.86 -1.14
C LYS A 73 -6.93 -25.03 -0.67
N THR A 74 -5.69 -25.16 -1.14
CA THR A 74 -4.77 -26.23 -0.71
C THR A 74 -3.89 -25.84 0.48
N LEU A 75 -3.86 -24.55 0.84
CA LEU A 75 -3.07 -24.03 1.94
C LEU A 75 -3.84 -24.09 3.26
N SER A 76 -3.09 -24.26 4.36
CA SER A 76 -3.59 -24.20 5.75
C SER A 76 -2.65 -23.41 6.65
N GLY A 77 -3.09 -23.13 7.88
CA GLY A 77 -2.29 -22.44 8.90
C GLY A 77 -1.84 -21.03 8.50
N GLN A 78 -0.72 -20.59 9.06
CA GLN A 78 -0.18 -19.24 8.87
C GLN A 78 0.13 -18.92 7.41
N LYS A 79 0.60 -19.91 6.64
CA LYS A 79 0.84 -19.75 5.21
C LYS A 79 -0.41 -19.30 4.46
N ARG A 80 -1.55 -19.97 4.72
CA ARG A 80 -2.84 -19.59 4.13
C ARG A 80 -3.25 -18.19 4.53
N VAL A 81 -3.08 -17.82 5.80
CA VAL A 81 -3.47 -16.52 6.35
C VAL A 81 -2.73 -15.39 5.64
N LYS A 82 -1.40 -15.46 5.56
CA LYS A 82 -0.57 -14.47 4.86
C LYS A 82 -0.91 -14.36 3.39
N CYS A 83 -1.03 -15.51 2.70
CA CYS A 83 -1.37 -15.55 1.27
C CYS A 83 -2.77 -14.99 1.00
N LEU A 84 -3.75 -15.26 1.87
CA LEU A 84 -5.10 -14.71 1.75
C LEU A 84 -5.09 -13.20 1.94
N ALA A 85 -4.40 -12.67 2.96
CA ALA A 85 -4.25 -11.22 3.14
C ALA A 85 -3.64 -10.57 1.89
N TRP A 86 -2.58 -11.17 1.34
CA TRP A 86 -1.95 -10.70 0.10
C TRP A 86 -2.89 -10.73 -1.10
N VAL A 87 -3.69 -11.79 -1.29
CA VAL A 87 -4.68 -11.86 -2.39
C VAL A 87 -5.76 -10.80 -2.25
N LEU A 88 -6.25 -10.56 -1.04
CA LEU A 88 -7.22 -9.49 -0.78
C LEU A 88 -6.62 -8.11 -1.10
N GLY A 89 -5.31 -7.94 -0.84
CA GLY A 89 -4.53 -6.78 -1.27
C GLY A 89 -4.48 -6.65 -2.79
N TYR A 90 -4.05 -7.70 -3.50
CA TYR A 90 -4.00 -7.72 -4.96
C TYR A 90 -5.36 -7.38 -5.57
N VAL A 91 -6.44 -7.93 -5.02
CA VAL A 91 -7.81 -7.62 -5.47
C VAL A 91 -8.18 -6.15 -5.22
N SER A 92 -7.73 -5.56 -4.12
CA SER A 92 -7.94 -4.14 -3.86
C SER A 92 -7.25 -3.25 -4.90
N HIS A 93 -6.08 -3.65 -5.40
CA HIS A 93 -5.40 -2.99 -6.50
C HIS A 93 -6.26 -2.99 -7.77
N LEU A 94 -6.71 -4.17 -8.21
CA LEU A 94 -7.56 -4.33 -9.39
C LEU A 94 -8.86 -3.49 -9.27
N ALA A 95 -9.51 -3.55 -8.12
CA ALA A 95 -10.73 -2.79 -7.87
C ALA A 95 -10.48 -1.26 -7.84
N SER A 96 -9.29 -0.83 -7.43
CA SER A 96 -8.91 0.58 -7.40
C SER A 96 -8.67 1.09 -8.81
N ASP A 97 -7.86 0.39 -9.60
CA ASP A 97 -7.50 0.80 -10.96
C ASP A 97 -8.69 0.82 -11.91
N THR A 98 -9.60 -0.15 -11.75
CA THR A 98 -10.87 -0.17 -12.50
C THR A 98 -11.82 0.99 -12.19
N VAL A 99 -11.57 1.71 -11.08
CA VAL A 99 -12.30 2.92 -10.70
C VAL A 99 -11.52 4.18 -11.05
N VAL A 100 -10.23 4.25 -10.73
CA VAL A 100 -9.44 5.48 -10.83
C VAL A 100 -9.07 5.81 -12.28
N HIS A 101 -8.64 4.84 -13.08
CA HIS A 101 -8.18 5.10 -14.45
C HIS A 101 -9.22 5.68 -15.41
N PRO A 102 -10.49 5.24 -15.37
CA PRO A 102 -11.54 5.89 -16.16
C PRO A 102 -11.71 7.38 -15.89
N VAL A 103 -11.29 7.85 -14.71
CA VAL A 103 -11.29 9.27 -14.31
C VAL A 103 -10.00 9.94 -14.76
N VAL A 104 -8.84 9.33 -14.53
CA VAL A 104 -7.54 9.87 -14.96
C VAL A 104 -7.48 10.07 -16.47
N ASN A 105 -7.87 9.07 -17.26
CA ASN A 105 -7.86 9.12 -18.72
C ASN A 105 -8.86 10.14 -19.32
N LYS A 106 -9.75 10.72 -18.50
CA LYS A 106 -10.61 11.84 -18.90
C LYS A 106 -10.00 13.20 -18.60
N MET A 107 -9.01 13.28 -17.73
CA MET A 107 -8.32 14.51 -17.35
C MET A 107 -7.04 14.74 -18.15
N VAL A 108 -6.34 13.65 -18.46
CA VAL A 108 -5.03 13.63 -19.11
C VAL A 108 -4.97 12.48 -20.12
N PRO A 109 -4.05 12.53 -21.12
CA PRO A 109 -3.89 11.44 -22.06
C PRO A 109 -3.66 10.09 -21.36
N PRO A 110 -4.09 8.97 -21.95
CA PRO A 110 -3.80 7.63 -21.45
C PRO A 110 -2.30 7.40 -21.23
N TYR A 111 -1.97 6.57 -20.24
CA TYR A 111 -0.59 6.29 -19.84
C TYR A 111 0.31 5.83 -21.00
N ASN A 112 -0.21 4.97 -21.89
CA ASN A 112 0.51 4.46 -23.05
C ASN A 112 0.73 5.48 -24.18
N GLU A 113 -0.01 6.60 -24.15
CA GLU A 113 0.13 7.70 -25.10
C GLU A 113 1.09 8.78 -24.57
N ASP A 114 0.89 9.23 -23.33
CA ASP A 114 1.78 10.18 -22.66
C ASP A 114 1.84 9.93 -21.14
N PRO A 115 2.89 9.24 -20.64
CA PRO A 115 2.98 8.87 -19.23
C PRO A 115 3.24 10.08 -18.31
N VAL A 116 3.78 11.19 -18.82
CA VAL A 116 4.20 12.32 -17.96
C VAL A 116 3.02 13.08 -17.35
N PRO A 117 2.01 13.55 -18.12
CA PRO A 117 0.81 14.15 -17.56
C PRO A 117 0.00 13.18 -16.70
N HIS A 118 0.00 11.90 -17.09
CA HIS A 118 -0.68 10.82 -16.38
C HIS A 118 -0.12 10.65 -14.97
N GLN A 119 1.18 10.40 -14.85
CA GLN A 119 1.88 10.30 -13.57
C GLN A 119 1.78 11.60 -12.76
N PHE A 120 1.80 12.77 -13.42
CA PHE A 120 1.64 14.05 -12.75
C PHE A 120 0.27 14.16 -12.06
N CYS A 121 -0.81 13.79 -12.76
CA CYS A 121 -2.16 13.74 -12.18
C CYS A 121 -2.22 12.79 -10.97
N GLU A 122 -1.69 11.58 -11.12
CA GLU A 122 -1.71 10.55 -10.07
C GLU A 122 -0.93 10.98 -8.82
N LYS A 123 0.23 11.64 -8.97
CA LYS A 123 0.97 12.17 -7.83
C LYS A 123 0.17 13.18 -7.00
N HIS A 124 -0.61 14.05 -7.65
CA HIS A 124 -1.47 14.99 -6.95
C HIS A 124 -2.60 14.28 -6.20
N GLN A 125 -3.18 13.27 -6.83
CA GLN A 125 -4.23 12.45 -6.24
C GLN A 125 -3.71 11.61 -5.07
N ASP A 126 -2.50 11.07 -5.16
CA ASP A 126 -1.83 10.32 -4.09
C ASP A 126 -1.56 11.17 -2.86
N ALA A 127 -0.95 12.35 -3.06
CA ALA A 127 -0.70 13.29 -1.97
C ALA A 127 -2.01 13.70 -1.27
N TYR A 128 -3.10 13.82 -2.03
CA TYR A 128 -4.42 14.08 -1.46
C TYR A 128 -5.00 12.88 -0.71
N ALA A 129 -4.97 11.69 -1.32
CA ALA A 129 -5.47 10.45 -0.73
C ALA A 129 -4.75 10.12 0.58
N PHE A 130 -3.42 10.27 0.60
CA PHE A 130 -2.59 9.95 1.76
C PHE A 130 -2.99 10.75 3.00
N LYS A 131 -3.43 12.00 2.83
CA LYS A 131 -3.94 12.81 3.95
C LYS A 131 -5.14 12.18 4.66
N ARG A 132 -5.95 11.36 3.97
CA ARG A 132 -7.08 10.66 4.60
C ARG A 132 -6.64 9.69 5.70
N LEU A 133 -5.43 9.13 5.61
CA LEU A 133 -4.91 8.24 6.67
C LEU A 133 -4.64 8.98 7.99
N ASN A 134 -4.63 10.32 7.97
CA ASN A 134 -4.49 11.17 9.15
C ASN A 134 -3.28 10.80 10.05
N LEU A 135 -2.15 10.43 9.42
CA LEU A 135 -0.95 9.95 10.11
C LEU A 135 -0.07 11.09 10.69
N GLY A 136 -0.59 12.32 10.75
CA GLY A 136 0.15 13.47 11.29
C GLY A 136 1.38 13.84 10.44
N GLU A 137 2.55 13.90 11.08
CA GLU A 137 3.82 14.24 10.42
C GLU A 137 4.50 13.04 9.73
N THR A 138 4.00 11.81 9.91
CA THR A 138 4.57 10.62 9.27
C THR A 138 4.52 10.79 7.76
N THR A 139 5.69 10.76 7.12
CA THR A 139 5.78 10.83 5.68
C THR A 139 5.27 9.53 5.07
N SER A 140 4.85 9.62 3.83
CA SER A 140 4.28 8.50 3.10
C SER A 140 5.25 7.34 2.93
N ALA A 141 6.53 7.64 2.73
CA ALA A 141 7.56 6.63 2.59
C ALA A 141 8.04 6.05 3.93
N GLU A 142 8.00 6.80 5.04
CA GLU A 142 8.15 6.23 6.39
C GLU A 142 7.04 5.21 6.69
N TYR A 143 5.81 5.50 6.27
CA TYR A 143 4.69 4.56 6.41
C TYR A 143 4.89 3.29 5.57
N ILE A 144 5.38 3.41 4.33
CA ILE A 144 5.72 2.26 3.49
C ILE A 144 6.86 1.45 4.12
N SER A 145 7.94 2.09 4.54
CA SER A 145 9.09 1.42 5.17
C SER A 145 8.65 0.68 6.43
N ALA A 146 7.87 1.34 7.30
CA ALA A 146 7.35 0.72 8.52
C ALA A 146 6.35 -0.43 8.27
N THR A 147 5.71 -0.50 7.09
CA THR A 147 4.64 -1.48 6.85
C THR A 147 5.06 -2.59 5.89
N ILE A 148 5.53 -2.25 4.69
CA ILE A 148 5.93 -3.22 3.66
C ILE A 148 7.30 -3.83 3.96
N ALA A 149 8.26 -3.11 4.56
CA ALA A 149 9.56 -3.71 4.89
C ALA A 149 9.43 -4.84 5.93
N ASN A 150 8.38 -4.80 6.76
CA ASN A 150 8.03 -5.88 7.70
C ASN A 150 7.47 -7.15 7.02
N CYS A 151 7.26 -7.13 5.69
CA CYS A 151 7.02 -8.35 4.90
C CYS A 151 8.33 -9.07 4.52
N GLY A 152 9.48 -8.52 4.88
CA GLY A 152 10.79 -9.10 4.64
C GLY A 152 11.17 -10.19 5.65
N SER A 153 11.96 -11.16 5.19
CA SER A 153 12.71 -12.10 6.01
C SER A 153 13.98 -11.45 6.56
N VAL A 154 14.58 -12.09 7.57
CA VAL A 154 15.86 -11.68 8.21
C VAL A 154 16.99 -11.44 7.19
N LEU A 155 16.91 -12.04 6.00
CA LEU A 155 17.88 -11.91 4.91
C LEU A 155 17.56 -10.78 3.91
N ARG A 156 16.67 -9.83 4.26
CA ARG A 156 16.19 -8.73 3.38
C ARG A 156 15.56 -9.19 2.06
N GLY A 157 15.08 -10.43 1.99
CA GLY A 157 14.24 -10.95 0.89
C GLY A 157 12.78 -11.03 1.33
N LEU A 158 11.84 -11.09 0.38
CA LEU A 158 10.41 -11.23 0.69
C LEU A 158 10.14 -12.48 1.55
N ASP A 159 9.07 -12.47 2.35
CA ASP A 159 8.57 -13.67 3.03
C ASP A 159 8.45 -14.85 2.03
N ARG A 160 9.06 -15.98 2.37
CA ARG A 160 9.21 -17.13 1.47
C ARG A 160 7.87 -17.74 1.05
N ASP A 161 6.86 -17.68 1.91
CA ASP A 161 5.53 -18.21 1.58
C ASP A 161 4.84 -17.33 0.54
N ILE A 162 4.97 -16.00 0.67
CA ILE A 162 4.44 -15.04 -0.31
C ILE A 162 5.20 -15.15 -1.62
N GLU A 163 6.54 -15.21 -1.59
CA GLU A 163 7.35 -15.34 -2.81
C GLU A 163 7.00 -16.60 -3.59
N TRP A 164 6.94 -17.75 -2.91
CA TRP A 164 6.53 -19.01 -3.54
C TRP A 164 5.10 -18.92 -4.10
N PHE A 165 4.17 -18.39 -3.31
CA PHE A 165 2.75 -18.33 -3.69
C PHE A 165 2.53 -17.43 -4.91
N TRP A 166 3.14 -16.25 -4.92
CA TRP A 166 3.05 -15.31 -6.04
C TRP A 166 3.70 -15.89 -7.30
N SER A 167 4.86 -16.54 -7.16
CA SER A 167 5.54 -17.23 -8.27
C SER A 167 4.68 -18.34 -8.88
N GLU A 168 4.01 -19.14 -8.05
CA GLU A 168 3.09 -20.18 -8.50
C GLU A 168 1.91 -19.62 -9.28
N ILE A 169 1.31 -18.50 -8.82
CA ILE A 169 0.20 -17.87 -9.54
C ILE A 169 0.67 -17.36 -10.90
N LEU A 170 1.81 -16.66 -10.94
CA LEU A 170 2.36 -16.10 -12.17
C LEU A 170 2.69 -17.20 -13.18
N THR A 171 3.36 -18.27 -12.74
CA THR A 171 3.74 -19.40 -13.60
C THR A 171 2.51 -20.12 -14.17
N ARG A 172 1.43 -20.26 -13.38
CA ARG A 172 0.17 -20.88 -13.87
C ARG A 172 -0.64 -19.98 -14.79
N THR A 173 -0.52 -18.66 -14.63
CA THR A 173 -1.26 -17.67 -15.42
C THR A 173 -0.54 -17.36 -16.74
N PHE A 174 0.79 -17.41 -16.71
CA PHE A 174 1.70 -17.08 -17.80
C PHE A 174 2.79 -18.16 -17.94
N PRO A 175 2.45 -19.38 -18.37
CA PRO A 175 3.39 -20.52 -18.40
C PRO A 175 4.53 -20.35 -19.40
N ASP A 176 4.32 -19.58 -20.46
CA ASP A 176 5.30 -19.36 -21.52
C ASP A 176 6.28 -18.22 -21.19
N ASN A 177 6.20 -17.67 -19.98
CA ASN A 177 7.05 -16.58 -19.52
C ASN A 177 8.29 -17.11 -18.79
N GLY A 178 9.34 -16.29 -18.77
CA GLY A 178 10.54 -16.56 -17.96
C GLY A 178 10.22 -16.58 -16.45
N ILE A 179 11.22 -16.88 -15.61
CA ILE A 179 11.00 -16.95 -14.16
C ILE A 179 10.78 -15.54 -13.58
N PRO A 180 9.70 -15.29 -12.80
CA PRO A 180 9.45 -13.99 -12.19
C PRO A 180 10.49 -13.69 -11.11
N LYS A 181 11.00 -12.45 -11.09
CA LYS A 181 12.08 -12.02 -10.19
C LYS A 181 11.55 -11.33 -8.93
N ILE A 182 10.55 -11.93 -8.28
CA ILE A 182 9.78 -11.35 -7.17
C ILE A 182 10.65 -10.74 -6.07
N SER A 183 11.62 -11.48 -5.53
CA SER A 183 12.52 -10.95 -4.50
C SER A 183 13.32 -9.72 -4.96
N ARG A 184 13.67 -9.62 -6.26
CA ARG A 184 14.35 -8.44 -6.80
C ARG A 184 13.41 -7.26 -6.91
N TRP A 185 12.17 -7.48 -7.36
CA TRP A 185 11.15 -6.44 -7.41
C TRP A 185 10.86 -5.88 -6.01
N PHE A 186 10.66 -6.77 -5.02
CA PHE A 186 10.43 -6.37 -3.63
C PHE A 186 11.61 -5.58 -3.04
N ARG A 187 12.85 -6.04 -3.29
CA ARG A 187 14.06 -5.33 -2.82
C ARG A 187 14.20 -3.96 -3.46
N SER A 188 13.97 -3.85 -4.77
CA SER A 188 14.03 -2.57 -5.49
C SER A 188 13.00 -1.59 -4.93
N TYR A 189 11.76 -2.06 -4.77
CA TYR A 189 10.66 -1.27 -4.22
C TYR A 189 10.96 -0.79 -2.80
N THR A 190 11.40 -1.67 -1.91
CA THR A 190 11.72 -1.32 -0.51
C THR A 190 12.90 -0.36 -0.42
N GLN A 191 13.96 -0.55 -1.21
CA GLN A 191 15.11 0.38 -1.26
C GLN A 191 14.73 1.76 -1.79
N LEU A 192 13.88 1.83 -2.82
CA LEU A 192 13.42 3.11 -3.34
C LEU A 192 12.47 3.81 -2.36
N ALA A 193 11.57 3.07 -1.72
CA ALA A 193 10.70 3.61 -0.68
C ALA A 193 11.52 4.18 0.49
N ASP A 194 12.53 3.44 0.96
CA ASP A 194 13.43 3.87 2.04
C ASP A 194 14.16 5.17 1.69
N LYS A 195 14.81 5.22 0.52
CA LYS A 195 15.48 6.44 0.02
C LYS A 195 14.52 7.62 -0.16
N CYS A 196 13.32 7.38 -0.66
CA CYS A 196 12.31 8.44 -0.80
C CYS A 196 11.82 8.94 0.57
N GLY A 197 11.77 8.07 1.59
CA GLY A 197 11.34 8.42 2.94
C GLY A 197 12.37 9.21 3.72
N GLU A 198 13.64 8.82 3.63
CA GLU A 198 14.74 9.50 4.31
C GLU A 198 15.13 10.81 3.62
N GLU A 199 15.10 10.84 2.28
CA GLU A 199 15.77 11.88 1.50
C GLU A 199 14.90 12.52 0.40
N GLY A 200 13.60 12.19 0.29
CA GLY A 200 12.72 12.72 -0.76
C GLY A 200 12.52 14.24 -0.75
N GLY A 201 12.92 14.91 0.34
CA GLY A 201 13.01 16.38 0.42
C GLY A 201 14.16 16.98 -0.39
N TRP A 202 15.19 16.20 -0.71
CA TRP A 202 16.43 16.69 -1.32
C TRP A 202 16.32 16.75 -2.85
N PRO A 203 16.70 17.87 -3.50
CA PRO A 203 16.56 18.04 -4.95
C PRO A 203 17.24 16.97 -5.79
N HIS A 204 18.39 16.44 -5.34
CA HIS A 204 19.13 15.42 -6.08
C HIS A 204 18.47 14.04 -6.02
N ILE A 205 17.80 13.68 -4.92
CA ILE A 205 17.01 12.44 -4.82
C ILE A 205 15.74 12.54 -5.66
N ARG A 206 15.13 13.74 -5.72
CA ARG A 206 14.05 14.02 -6.67
C ARG A 206 14.50 13.82 -8.11
N ALA A 207 15.64 14.40 -8.48
CA ALA A 207 16.22 14.23 -9.81
C ALA A 207 16.58 12.76 -10.11
N ILE A 208 17.13 12.02 -9.15
CA ILE A 208 17.45 10.58 -9.33
C ILE A 208 16.17 9.75 -9.50
N ALA A 209 15.12 10.01 -8.74
CA ALA A 209 13.84 9.32 -8.89
C ALA A 209 13.18 9.65 -10.24
N GLU A 210 13.26 10.89 -10.70
CA GLU A 210 12.82 11.31 -12.03
C GLU A 210 13.62 10.60 -13.14
N LEU A 211 14.95 10.60 -13.06
CA LEU A 211 15.83 9.96 -14.03
C LEU A 211 15.75 8.42 -14.02
N SER A 212 15.39 7.83 -12.88
CA SER A 212 15.25 6.37 -12.73
C SER A 212 13.85 5.86 -13.07
N GLY A 213 12.90 6.74 -13.43
CA GLY A 213 11.50 6.38 -13.66
C GLY A 213 10.74 6.00 -12.38
N SER A 214 11.30 6.31 -11.22
CA SER A 214 10.71 6.03 -9.89
C SER A 214 10.02 7.26 -9.28
N ALA A 215 9.77 8.29 -10.09
CA ALA A 215 9.22 9.56 -9.65
C ALA A 215 7.84 9.41 -8.98
N GLN A 216 7.11 8.32 -9.26
CA GLN A 216 5.85 7.95 -8.64
C GLN A 216 5.94 7.65 -7.14
N LEU A 217 7.13 7.30 -6.62
CA LEU A 217 7.35 7.09 -5.18
C LEU A 217 7.49 8.40 -4.39
N LEU A 218 7.75 9.51 -5.08
CA LEU A 218 7.91 10.82 -4.49
C LEU A 218 6.58 11.55 -4.42
N GLN A 219 6.07 11.72 -3.22
CA GLN A 219 4.93 12.61 -3.00
C GLN A 219 5.34 14.08 -3.16
N ILE A 220 4.37 14.85 -3.63
CA ILE A 220 4.38 16.30 -3.45
C ILE A 220 3.80 16.64 -2.07
N PRO A 221 4.23 17.75 -1.46
CA PRO A 221 3.58 18.29 -0.27
C PRO A 221 2.08 18.53 -0.50
N TYR A 222 1.24 18.27 0.53
CA TYR A 222 -0.21 18.39 0.40
C TYR A 222 -0.68 19.81 0.03
N ASP A 223 0.02 20.84 0.51
CA ASP A 223 -0.26 22.24 0.17
C ASP A 223 0.06 22.60 -1.29
N GLN A 224 0.81 21.74 -1.99
CA GLN A 224 1.09 21.84 -3.43
C GLN A 224 0.12 21.02 -4.30
N VAL A 225 -0.87 20.35 -3.68
CA VAL A 225 -1.90 19.60 -4.43
C VAL A 225 -2.74 20.56 -5.26
N LEU A 226 -2.74 20.36 -6.58
CA LEU A 226 -3.56 21.13 -7.50
C LEU A 226 -5.02 20.65 -7.44
N ARG A 227 -5.91 21.55 -7.01
CA ARG A 227 -7.34 21.27 -6.85
C ARG A 227 -8.04 20.83 -8.13
N LYS A 228 -7.50 21.17 -9.32
CA LYS A 228 -8.03 20.71 -10.62
C LYS A 228 -8.03 19.19 -10.78
N PHE A 229 -7.20 18.46 -10.02
CA PHE A 229 -7.15 16.99 -10.02
C PHE A 229 -8.00 16.35 -8.91
N ILE A 230 -8.64 17.18 -8.08
CA ILE A 230 -9.37 16.76 -6.87
C ILE A 230 -10.84 17.15 -6.95
N ASP A 231 -11.14 18.38 -7.35
CA ASP A 231 -12.48 18.95 -7.35
C ASP A 231 -13.10 18.90 -8.74
N ASN A 232 -14.39 18.50 -8.79
CA ASN A 232 -15.20 18.53 -10.00
C ASN A 232 -14.52 17.85 -11.22
N ILE A 233 -13.85 16.73 -10.97
CA ILE A 233 -13.11 15.98 -11.98
C ILE A 233 -14.05 15.15 -12.86
N PRO A 234 -13.79 15.06 -14.18
CA PRO A 234 -14.63 14.29 -15.09
C PRO A 234 -14.59 12.80 -14.75
N SER A 235 -15.75 12.15 -14.73
CA SER A 235 -15.86 10.70 -14.53
C SER A 235 -16.82 10.08 -15.55
N PRO A 236 -16.89 8.73 -15.63
CA PRO A 236 -17.88 8.03 -16.45
C PRO A 236 -19.34 8.42 -16.16
N GLU A 237 -19.67 8.87 -14.95
CA GLU A 237 -21.04 9.24 -14.53
C GLU A 237 -21.22 10.77 -14.37
N GLY A 238 -20.30 11.56 -14.92
CA GLY A 238 -20.30 13.03 -14.82
C GLY A 238 -19.27 13.57 -13.83
N PRO A 239 -19.20 14.89 -13.61
CA PRO A 239 -18.22 15.48 -12.72
C PRO A 239 -18.41 15.07 -11.25
N VAL A 240 -17.32 14.70 -10.57
CA VAL A 240 -17.33 14.25 -9.16
C VAL A 240 -16.14 14.82 -8.39
N SER A 241 -16.13 14.73 -7.06
CA SER A 241 -14.91 14.94 -6.28
C SER A 241 -14.06 13.66 -6.25
N TYR A 242 -12.74 13.78 -6.17
CA TYR A 242 -11.84 12.64 -5.99
C TYR A 242 -12.14 11.85 -4.70
N ASP A 243 -12.69 12.51 -3.68
CA ASP A 243 -13.19 11.85 -2.48
C ASP A 243 -14.25 10.77 -2.78
N LEU A 244 -15.15 11.04 -3.74
CA LEU A 244 -16.18 10.10 -4.20
C LEU A 244 -15.56 8.96 -5.02
N VAL A 245 -14.51 9.25 -5.79
CA VAL A 245 -13.74 8.25 -6.54
C VAL A 245 -13.10 7.25 -5.58
N LEU A 246 -12.43 7.75 -4.53
CA LEU A 246 -11.84 6.91 -3.48
C LEU A 246 -12.90 6.09 -2.74
N ASP A 247 -14.03 6.69 -2.36
CA ASP A 247 -15.11 5.98 -1.67
C ASP A 247 -15.75 4.88 -2.52
N ARG A 248 -15.84 5.11 -3.85
CA ARG A 248 -16.26 4.11 -4.82
C ARG A 248 -15.24 2.97 -4.92
N ALA A 249 -13.96 3.28 -5.03
CA ALA A 249 -12.90 2.27 -5.04
C ALA A 249 -12.94 1.39 -3.77
N ILE A 250 -13.04 2.00 -2.59
CA ILE A 250 -13.20 1.30 -1.30
C ILE A 250 -14.43 0.39 -1.30
N SER A 251 -15.58 0.90 -1.76
CA SER A 251 -16.83 0.13 -1.78
C SER A 251 -16.75 -1.07 -2.73
N ASN A 252 -16.10 -0.89 -3.90
CA ASN A 252 -15.87 -1.95 -4.86
C ASN A 252 -14.85 -2.99 -4.35
N THR A 253 -13.81 -2.56 -3.63
CA THR A 253 -12.88 -3.47 -2.94
C THR A 253 -13.62 -4.34 -1.92
N VAL A 254 -14.47 -3.74 -1.09
CA VAL A 254 -15.27 -4.47 -0.10
C VAL A 254 -16.22 -5.47 -0.78
N ALA A 255 -16.91 -5.06 -1.85
CA ALA A 255 -17.78 -5.94 -2.61
C ALA A 255 -17.02 -7.10 -3.27
N ALA A 256 -15.81 -6.84 -3.78
CA ALA A 256 -14.93 -7.86 -4.33
C ALA A 256 -14.51 -8.89 -3.27
N TRP A 257 -14.14 -8.43 -2.07
CA TRP A 257 -13.79 -9.32 -0.96
C TRP A 257 -14.96 -10.21 -0.53
N VAL A 258 -16.18 -9.67 -0.46
CA VAL A 258 -17.38 -10.47 -0.19
C VAL A 258 -17.57 -11.55 -1.27
N ALA A 259 -17.44 -11.19 -2.54
CA ALA A 259 -17.57 -12.13 -3.65
C ALA A 259 -16.49 -13.24 -3.63
N LEU A 260 -15.26 -12.89 -3.23
CA LEU A 260 -14.17 -13.87 -3.05
C LEU A 260 -14.46 -14.83 -1.90
N ASN A 261 -14.99 -14.33 -0.78
CA ASN A 261 -15.43 -15.17 0.33
C ASN A 261 -16.51 -16.16 -0.13
N ASP A 262 -17.53 -15.67 -0.83
CA ASP A 262 -18.59 -16.52 -1.38
C ASP A 262 -18.03 -17.59 -2.33
N THR A 263 -17.11 -17.22 -3.23
CA THR A 263 -16.44 -18.16 -4.14
C THR A 263 -15.62 -19.21 -3.39
N MET A 264 -14.95 -18.84 -2.29
CA MET A 264 -14.21 -19.78 -1.45
C MET A 264 -15.14 -20.74 -0.69
N CYS A 265 -16.35 -20.31 -0.37
CA CYS A 265 -17.43 -21.12 0.21
C CYS A 265 -18.27 -21.86 -0.85
N ASP A 266 -17.79 -21.96 -2.10
CA ASP A 266 -18.47 -22.60 -3.23
C ASP A 266 -19.88 -22.05 -3.51
N LYS A 267 -20.11 -20.78 -3.16
CA LYS A 267 -21.32 -20.04 -3.54
C LYS A 267 -21.08 -19.32 -4.87
N GLN A 268 -22.14 -19.22 -5.66
CA GLN A 268 -22.12 -18.44 -6.89
C GLN A 268 -22.14 -16.94 -6.58
N THR A 269 -21.38 -16.16 -7.34
CA THR A 269 -21.37 -14.70 -7.29
C THR A 269 -21.33 -14.14 -8.71
N ASP A 270 -22.10 -13.08 -8.93
CA ASP A 270 -22.13 -12.34 -10.21
C ASP A 270 -21.19 -11.12 -10.17
N TYR A 271 -20.37 -10.98 -9.12
CA TYR A 271 -19.43 -9.86 -9.03
C TYR A 271 -18.26 -10.07 -10.01
N PRO A 272 -17.96 -9.09 -10.89
CA PRO A 272 -17.12 -9.34 -12.07
C PRO A 272 -15.62 -9.35 -11.78
N ILE A 273 -15.19 -9.41 -10.52
CA ILE A 273 -13.76 -9.31 -10.16
C ILE A 273 -12.88 -10.37 -10.84
N CYS A 274 -13.45 -11.54 -11.15
CA CYS A 274 -12.77 -12.64 -11.84
C CYS A 274 -12.81 -12.54 -13.38
N GLU A 275 -13.27 -11.43 -13.95
CA GLU A 275 -13.11 -11.08 -15.36
C GLU A 275 -11.68 -10.58 -15.64
N ASN A 276 -11.31 -10.49 -16.92
CA ASN A 276 -10.05 -9.87 -17.33
C ASN A 276 -10.27 -8.36 -17.50
N TRP A 277 -9.38 -7.60 -16.90
CA TRP A 277 -9.38 -6.13 -16.83
C TRP A 277 -8.13 -5.57 -17.48
N ASN A 278 -8.30 -4.48 -18.22
CA ASN A 278 -7.23 -3.54 -18.53
C ASN A 278 -7.20 -2.49 -17.42
N LEU A 279 -6.18 -2.54 -16.58
CA LEU A 279 -6.07 -1.69 -15.41
C LEU A 279 -5.80 -0.22 -15.76
N ASP A 280 -5.17 0.08 -16.90
CA ASP A 280 -4.95 1.47 -17.32
C ASP A 280 -6.20 2.15 -17.90
N THR A 281 -7.21 1.39 -18.31
CA THR A 281 -8.49 1.97 -18.80
C THR A 281 -9.63 1.72 -17.83
N GLY A 282 -9.51 0.73 -16.96
CA GLY A 282 -10.55 0.21 -16.09
C GLY A 282 -11.64 -0.59 -16.79
N GLU A 283 -11.43 -0.94 -18.05
CA GLU A 283 -12.38 -1.70 -18.87
C GLU A 283 -12.13 -3.21 -18.80
N ASN A 284 -13.19 -4.00 -18.93
CA ASN A 284 -13.05 -5.43 -19.20
C ASN A 284 -12.78 -5.71 -20.69
N GLU A 285 -12.62 -6.99 -21.05
CA GLU A 285 -12.45 -7.44 -22.45
C GLU A 285 -13.56 -6.98 -23.42
N ALA A 286 -14.74 -6.65 -22.91
CA ALA A 286 -15.87 -6.14 -23.69
C ALA A 286 -15.92 -4.60 -23.76
N GLY A 287 -14.88 -3.90 -23.29
CA GLY A 287 -14.82 -2.43 -23.25
C GLY A 287 -15.80 -1.81 -22.24
N LYS A 288 -16.16 -2.54 -21.17
CA LYS A 288 -17.17 -2.09 -20.20
C LYS A 288 -16.53 -1.67 -18.87
N LEU A 289 -16.94 -0.50 -18.38
CA LEU A 289 -16.61 0.03 -17.05
C LEU A 289 -17.59 -0.47 -15.98
N LEU A 290 -17.55 -1.76 -15.62
CA LEU A 290 -18.55 -2.34 -14.71
C LEU A 290 -18.48 -1.81 -13.27
N PHE A 291 -17.31 -1.34 -12.84
CA PHE A 291 -17.07 -0.74 -11.52
C PHE A 291 -17.62 0.68 -11.39
N TRP A 292 -18.04 1.26 -12.53
CA TRP A 292 -18.66 2.58 -12.62
C TRP A 292 -20.15 2.54 -12.86
N ARG A 293 -20.77 1.39 -13.12
CA ARG A 293 -22.23 1.36 -13.32
C ARG A 293 -22.92 1.37 -11.97
N ASP A 294 -23.84 2.30 -11.77
CA ASP A 294 -24.89 2.14 -10.78
C ASP A 294 -25.49 0.74 -10.92
N LYS A 295 -25.30 -0.11 -9.91
CA LYS A 295 -26.26 -1.18 -9.69
C LYS A 295 -27.57 -0.44 -9.44
N GLU A 296 -28.55 -0.55 -10.33
CA GLU A 296 -29.91 -0.16 -9.99
C GLU A 296 -30.15 -0.64 -8.56
N PRO A 297 -30.53 0.25 -7.62
CA PRO A 297 -30.76 -0.18 -6.25
C PRO A 297 -31.80 -1.28 -6.32
N ALA A 298 -31.40 -2.50 -5.90
CA ALA A 298 -32.31 -3.61 -5.71
C ALA A 298 -33.56 -3.04 -5.06
N SER A 299 -34.68 -3.15 -5.77
CA SER A 299 -35.93 -2.41 -5.52
C SER A 299 -36.19 -2.17 -4.02
N LYS A 300 -36.67 -0.97 -3.68
CA LYS A 300 -37.15 -0.54 -2.35
C LYS A 300 -38.33 -1.38 -1.79
N LYS A 301 -38.38 -2.69 -2.04
CA LYS A 301 -39.34 -3.63 -1.46
C LYS A 301 -38.86 -4.26 -0.14
N GLY A 302 -37.56 -4.14 0.20
CA GLY A 302 -36.98 -4.71 1.43
C GLY A 302 -37.08 -3.83 2.67
N SER A 303 -36.88 -2.50 2.57
CA SER A 303 -36.75 -1.66 3.78
C SER A 303 -38.06 -1.38 4.50
N ALA A 304 -39.19 -1.34 3.80
CA ALA A 304 -40.50 -1.12 4.43
C ALA A 304 -40.89 -2.27 5.38
N ARG A 305 -40.53 -3.52 5.05
CA ARG A 305 -40.77 -4.67 5.93
C ARG A 305 -39.85 -4.66 7.16
N THR A 306 -38.56 -4.34 7.00
CA THR A 306 -37.63 -4.29 8.13
C THR A 306 -37.97 -3.15 9.10
N VAL A 307 -38.35 -1.98 8.58
CA VAL A 307 -38.80 -0.85 9.42
C VAL A 307 -40.12 -1.18 10.11
N ALA A 308 -41.08 -1.83 9.42
CA ALA A 308 -42.33 -2.26 10.04
C ALA A 308 -42.12 -3.29 11.16
N VAL A 309 -41.21 -4.26 10.97
CA VAL A 309 -40.87 -5.26 12.00
C VAL A 309 -40.19 -4.59 13.21
N PHE A 310 -39.32 -3.60 12.99
CA PHE A 310 -38.66 -2.86 14.07
C PHE A 310 -39.65 -2.01 14.88
N ILE A 311 -40.58 -1.32 14.20
CA ILE A 311 -41.65 -0.55 14.86
C ILE A 311 -42.57 -1.48 15.67
N LEU A 312 -42.92 -2.65 15.12
CA LEU A 312 -43.74 -3.62 15.83
C LEU A 312 -43.04 -4.17 17.09
N ALA A 313 -41.74 -4.44 17.01
CA ALA A 313 -40.95 -4.88 18.15
C ALA A 313 -40.88 -3.83 19.27
N ILE A 314 -40.70 -2.55 18.90
CA ILE A 314 -40.71 -1.43 19.87
C ILE A 314 -42.08 -1.30 20.54
N LEU A 315 -43.16 -1.41 19.77
CA LEU A 315 -44.52 -1.34 20.32
C LEU A 315 -44.84 -2.50 21.27
N VAL A 316 -44.36 -3.71 20.98
CA VAL A 316 -44.51 -4.88 21.86
C VAL A 316 -43.73 -4.69 23.16
N ILE A 317 -42.48 -4.20 23.08
CA ILE A 317 -41.67 -3.91 24.27
C ILE A 317 -42.36 -2.84 25.13
N PHE A 318 -42.84 -1.76 24.52
CA PHE A 318 -43.53 -0.69 25.24
C PHE A 318 -44.83 -1.17 25.91
N SER A 319 -45.57 -2.05 25.23
CA SER A 319 -46.79 -2.65 25.76
C SER A 319 -46.50 -3.58 26.95
N LEU A 320 -45.42 -4.35 26.89
CA LEU A 320 -44.98 -5.21 28.00
C LEU A 320 -44.47 -4.39 29.20
N SER A 321 -43.78 -3.27 28.96
CA SER A 321 -43.34 -2.35 30.01
C SER A 321 -44.52 -1.69 30.73
N LEU A 322 -45.55 -1.26 29.99
CA LEU A 322 -46.79 -0.71 30.58
C LEU A 322 -47.58 -1.75 31.37
N PHE A 323 -47.60 -3.01 30.92
CA PHE A 323 -48.21 -4.12 31.66
C PHE A 323 -47.43 -4.47 32.95
N TYR A 324 -46.11 -4.32 32.93
CA TYR A 324 -45.26 -4.59 34.09
C TYR A 324 -45.39 -3.52 35.17
N VAL A 325 -45.51 -2.24 34.77
CA VAL A 325 -45.74 -1.11 35.70
C VAL A 325 -47.15 -1.17 36.30
N SER A 326 -48.17 -1.52 35.51
CA SER A 326 -49.55 -1.68 36.00
C SER A 326 -49.72 -2.79 37.05
N LYS A 327 -48.86 -3.83 37.03
CA LYS A 327 -48.93 -4.95 37.97
C LYS A 327 -48.17 -4.73 39.29
N HIS A 328 -47.33 -3.71 39.38
CA HIS A 328 -46.42 -3.51 40.53
C HIS A 328 -46.59 -2.18 41.29
N ASP A 329 -47.54 -1.33 40.92
CA ASP A 329 -47.96 -0.20 41.78
C ASP A 329 -48.85 -0.70 42.94
N GLY A 330 -48.16 -1.31 43.89
CA GLY A 330 -48.69 -1.80 45.16
C GLY A 330 -47.61 -1.88 46.21
N SER A 331 -46.66 -0.94 46.25
CA SER A 331 -45.97 -0.51 47.49
C SER A 331 -44.90 0.54 47.20
N MET A 332 -45.13 1.74 47.73
CA MET A 332 -44.08 2.72 47.99
C MET A 332 -43.01 2.12 48.88
N LEU A 333 -41.74 2.19 48.46
CA LEU A 333 -40.62 2.32 49.38
C LEU A 333 -39.64 3.35 48.84
N HIS A 334 -39.55 4.45 49.59
CA HIS A 334 -38.50 5.45 49.54
C HIS A 334 -37.12 4.81 49.61
N SER A 335 -36.23 5.21 48.70
CA SER A 335 -34.79 5.08 48.90
C SER A 335 -34.06 6.10 48.02
N SER A 336 -33.43 7.04 48.69
CA SER A 336 -32.58 8.10 48.18
C SER A 336 -31.24 7.56 47.71
N ALA A 337 -30.95 7.62 46.41
CA ALA A 337 -29.60 7.56 45.88
C ALA A 337 -29.56 8.04 44.41
N TYR A 338 -29.72 9.34 44.19
CA TYR A 338 -29.40 9.99 42.91
C TYR A 338 -28.28 11.00 43.14
N SER A 339 -27.06 10.48 43.25
CA SER A 339 -25.84 11.24 43.01
C SER A 339 -24.77 10.24 42.58
N GLN A 340 -24.26 10.43 41.37
CA GLN A 340 -23.15 9.74 40.67
C GLN A 340 -23.57 8.93 39.43
N LEU A 341 -23.68 9.65 38.31
CA LEU A 341 -23.43 9.10 36.98
C LEU A 341 -22.17 9.79 36.43
N PRO A 342 -21.06 9.07 36.22
CA PRO A 342 -19.95 9.58 35.42
C PRO A 342 -20.33 9.55 33.94
N SER A 343 -19.99 10.62 33.22
CA SER A 343 -20.10 10.69 31.77
C SER A 343 -19.26 9.58 31.12
N MET A 344 -19.90 8.54 30.59
CA MET A 344 -19.25 7.60 29.68
C MET A 344 -19.35 8.14 28.25
N ALA A 345 -18.36 8.94 27.86
CA ALA A 345 -17.97 9.07 26.46
C ALA A 345 -16.80 8.10 26.22
N PRO A 346 -16.88 7.17 25.25
CA PRO A 346 -15.75 6.31 24.92
C PRO A 346 -14.68 7.15 24.22
N LYS A 347 -13.63 7.52 24.95
CA LYS A 347 -12.37 7.98 24.35
C LYS A 347 -11.69 6.78 23.71
N VAL A 348 -11.68 6.75 22.39
CA VAL A 348 -10.85 5.84 21.59
C VAL A 348 -9.39 6.25 21.81
N GLN A 349 -8.70 5.54 22.70
CA GLN A 349 -7.24 5.58 22.82
C GLN A 349 -6.70 4.37 22.04
N GLY A 350 -6.20 4.64 20.84
CA GLY A 350 -5.39 3.72 20.07
C GLY A 350 -4.30 4.53 19.38
N VAL A 351 -3.05 4.12 19.60
CA VAL A 351 -1.83 4.64 18.95
C VAL A 351 -1.33 5.99 19.48
N SER A 352 -0.76 5.99 20.68
CA SER A 352 0.22 7.00 21.08
C SER A 352 1.22 6.37 22.05
N ALA A 353 2.12 5.55 21.52
CA ALA A 353 3.25 5.00 22.25
C ALA A 353 4.34 4.53 21.27
N LEU A 354 4.94 5.48 20.54
CA LEU A 354 6.29 5.37 20.00
C LEU A 354 6.63 6.72 19.36
N LEU A 355 7.90 7.12 19.48
CA LEU A 355 8.51 8.35 18.95
C LEU A 355 8.48 9.56 19.89
N ASN A 356 9.37 9.51 20.88
CA ASN A 356 9.99 10.69 21.49
C ASN A 356 11.51 10.55 21.35
N ALA A 357 12.16 11.40 20.53
CA ALA A 357 13.48 12.00 20.79
C ALA A 357 13.96 12.90 19.62
N ARG A 358 13.63 14.19 19.76
CA ARG A 358 14.42 15.44 19.53
C ARG A 358 15.47 15.58 18.40
N LYS A 359 15.13 16.56 17.54
CA LYS A 359 15.96 17.63 16.92
C LYS A 359 17.15 18.14 17.75
N LEU A 360 18.27 18.40 17.07
CA LEU A 360 19.17 19.53 17.34
C LEU A 360 19.61 20.19 16.02
N ARG A 361 19.26 21.48 15.85
CA ARG A 361 19.77 22.38 14.79
C ARG A 361 21.17 22.87 15.15
N GLY A 362 22.00 23.13 14.14
CA GLY A 362 23.19 23.97 14.25
C GLY A 362 23.63 24.47 12.88
N ASP A 363 23.68 25.79 12.73
CA ASP A 363 24.13 26.57 11.57
C ASP A 363 25.55 26.21 11.09
N SER A 364 25.78 26.36 9.78
CA SER A 364 27.08 26.83 9.27
C SER A 364 26.95 27.50 7.90
N SER A 365 27.13 28.82 7.89
CA SER A 365 27.40 29.65 6.73
C SER A 365 28.86 29.55 6.26
N LYS A 366 29.07 29.69 4.94
CA LYS A 366 30.32 29.99 4.19
C LYS A 366 31.29 28.83 3.87
N MET A 367 31.43 28.51 2.58
CA MET A 367 32.69 28.67 1.80
C MET A 367 32.48 28.25 0.32
N GLY A 368 33.21 28.91 -0.58
CA GLY A 368 33.12 28.78 -2.04
C GLY A 368 33.96 27.66 -2.64
N ASN A 369 33.91 27.63 -3.98
CA ASN A 369 34.23 26.54 -4.91
C ASN A 369 35.58 25.81 -4.78
N ASP A 370 35.51 24.58 -5.29
CA ASP A 370 36.58 23.68 -5.80
C ASP A 370 37.45 22.97 -4.75
N GLU A 371 36.89 21.90 -4.15
CA GLU A 371 37.53 20.61 -3.84
C GLU A 371 36.58 19.80 -2.91
N LEU A 372 36.23 18.57 -3.31
CA LEU A 372 35.38 17.70 -2.50
C LEU A 372 36.21 17.07 -1.36
N GLN A 373 36.44 17.81 -0.28
CA GLN A 373 37.06 17.27 0.95
C GLN A 373 35.97 16.70 1.88
N LEU A 374 35.98 15.37 2.04
CA LEU A 374 35.16 14.65 3.02
C LEU A 374 35.65 14.95 4.45
N PHE A 375 34.97 15.84 5.16
CA PHE A 375 35.14 16.01 6.61
C PHE A 375 34.22 15.04 7.36
N ILE A 376 34.78 13.98 7.94
CA ILE A 376 34.10 13.18 8.97
C ILE A 376 34.29 13.92 10.30
N LYS A 377 33.22 14.53 10.81
CA LYS A 377 33.22 15.20 12.11
C LYS A 377 33.16 14.14 13.22
N ASP A 378 34.23 14.05 14.00
CA ASP A 378 34.35 13.21 15.19
C ASP A 378 33.17 13.40 16.15
N LYS A 379 32.26 12.43 16.16
CA LYS A 379 31.54 12.04 17.36
C LYS A 379 31.64 10.52 17.47
N LYS A 380 32.45 10.07 18.43
CA LYS A 380 32.54 8.68 18.86
C LYS A 380 31.14 8.05 19.00
N PRO A 381 30.82 6.98 18.28
CA PRO A 381 29.79 6.05 18.71
C PRO A 381 30.44 5.09 19.71
N GLU A 382 30.07 5.20 20.98
CA GLU A 382 30.16 4.05 21.88
C GLU A 382 29.07 3.06 21.48
N PHE A 383 29.32 2.27 20.45
CA PHE A 383 28.63 1.00 20.22
C PHE A 383 29.67 -0.03 19.80
N ALA A 384 29.92 -0.97 20.71
CA ALA A 384 30.58 -2.22 20.41
C ALA A 384 29.61 -3.09 19.60
N GLY A 385 30.02 -3.53 18.41
CA GLY A 385 29.28 -4.51 17.62
C GLY A 385 29.08 -4.12 16.16
N ASP A 386 30.06 -4.50 15.34
CA ASP A 386 30.05 -4.90 13.92
C ASP A 386 28.97 -4.43 12.91
N PHE A 387 29.50 -3.98 11.75
CA PHE A 387 28.90 -3.75 10.42
C PHE A 387 28.12 -2.44 10.18
N ALA A 388 28.77 -1.54 9.42
CA ALA A 388 28.08 -0.56 8.58
C ALA A 388 28.46 -0.86 7.10
N PRO A 389 27.58 -1.49 6.31
CA PRO A 389 27.86 -1.71 4.89
C PRO A 389 27.50 -0.44 4.10
N PHE A 390 28.50 0.18 3.47
CA PHE A 390 28.28 1.08 2.35
C PHE A 390 28.47 0.25 1.07
N ASP A 391 27.41 0.06 0.29
CA ASP A 391 27.51 -0.57 -1.03
C ASP A 391 27.96 0.49 -2.04
N LEU A 392 29.18 0.37 -2.56
CA LEU A 392 29.67 1.17 -3.68
C LEU A 392 29.58 0.33 -4.95
N TYR A 393 28.95 0.89 -5.99
CA TYR A 393 28.80 0.24 -7.29
C TYR A 393 29.80 0.82 -8.28
N PHE A 394 30.62 -0.04 -8.89
CA PHE A 394 31.46 0.32 -10.03
C PHE A 394 31.42 -0.82 -11.05
N ASP A 395 31.01 -0.50 -12.28
CA ASP A 395 30.95 -1.40 -13.44
C ASP A 395 30.21 -2.75 -13.21
N GLY A 396 29.10 -2.72 -12.49
CA GLY A 396 28.23 -3.91 -12.33
C GLY A 396 28.72 -4.94 -11.30
N GLU A 397 29.85 -4.70 -10.64
CA GLU A 397 30.33 -5.51 -9.52
C GLU A 397 30.04 -4.83 -8.16
N ILE A 398 29.80 -5.66 -7.15
CA ILE A 398 29.52 -5.23 -5.77
C ILE A 398 30.80 -5.44 -4.95
N PHE A 399 31.27 -4.38 -4.30
CA PHE A 399 32.39 -4.46 -3.38
C PHE A 399 31.96 -4.06 -1.98
N TYR A 400 32.57 -4.71 -0.98
CA TYR A 400 32.40 -4.34 0.42
C TYR A 400 33.69 -3.78 0.97
N ILE A 401 33.60 -2.71 1.77
CA ILE A 401 34.75 -2.16 2.47
C ILE A 401 34.59 -2.47 3.95
N ARG A 402 35.57 -3.16 4.54
CA ARG A 402 35.70 -3.28 5.99
C ARG A 402 36.80 -2.34 6.45
N ASN A 403 36.42 -1.41 7.33
CA ASN A 403 37.36 -0.53 7.99
C ASN A 403 37.91 -1.24 9.23
N SER A 404 39.22 -1.47 9.29
CA SER A 404 39.92 -1.86 10.50
C SER A 404 40.71 -0.67 11.06
N ARG A 405 41.30 -0.80 12.26
CA ARG A 405 42.09 0.29 12.85
C ARG A 405 43.33 0.66 12.03
N ASP A 406 43.88 -0.29 11.28
CA ASP A 406 45.22 -0.15 10.67
C ASP A 406 45.20 -0.23 9.13
N HIS A 407 44.13 -0.75 8.53
CA HIS A 407 43.99 -0.89 7.07
C HIS A 407 42.52 -1.00 6.62
N ASN A 408 42.27 -0.79 5.33
CA ASN A 408 41.00 -1.08 4.69
C ASN A 408 41.05 -2.43 3.97
N GLU A 409 40.01 -3.22 4.10
CA GLU A 409 39.84 -4.48 3.36
C GLU A 409 38.75 -4.32 2.33
N LEU A 410 39.05 -4.67 1.07
CA LEU A 410 38.10 -4.64 -0.02
C LEU A 410 37.74 -6.08 -0.39
N TYR A 411 36.45 -6.39 -0.36
CA TYR A 411 35.91 -7.71 -0.63
C TYR A 411 35.30 -7.72 -2.02
N PHE A 412 35.84 -8.59 -2.88
CA PHE A 412 35.22 -9.00 -4.13
C PHE A 412 34.39 -10.24 -3.85
N LYS A 413 33.34 -10.47 -4.64
CA LYS A 413 32.45 -11.62 -4.48
C LYS A 413 33.19 -12.97 -4.39
N ASP A 414 34.39 -13.05 -4.97
CA ASP A 414 35.20 -14.26 -5.04
C ASP A 414 36.68 -14.10 -4.58
N ASP A 415 37.11 -12.95 -4.02
CA ASP A 415 38.50 -12.74 -3.55
C ASP A 415 38.63 -11.61 -2.50
N VAL A 416 39.59 -11.74 -1.56
CA VAL A 416 39.86 -10.73 -0.52
C VAL A 416 41.20 -10.03 -0.77
N LYS A 417 41.21 -8.70 -0.85
CA LYS A 417 42.44 -7.90 -0.92
C LYS A 417 42.55 -6.91 0.24
N THR A 418 43.69 -6.92 0.92
CA THR A 418 44.03 -6.03 2.04
C THR A 418 44.90 -4.88 1.54
N ILE A 419 44.53 -3.62 1.84
CA ILE A 419 45.26 -2.44 1.34
C ILE A 419 45.61 -1.49 2.51
N PRO A 420 46.89 -1.10 2.69
CA PRO A 420 47.32 -0.14 3.70
C PRO A 420 46.76 1.28 3.45
N LEU A 421 46.52 2.04 4.52
CA LEU A 421 45.89 3.37 4.51
C LEU A 421 46.74 4.52 3.90
N GLU A 422 47.99 4.27 3.57
CA GLU A 422 48.96 5.31 3.18
C GLU A 422 48.89 5.70 1.67
N GLU A 423 48.22 4.92 0.83
CA GLU A 423 48.02 5.24 -0.59
C GLU A 423 46.75 6.09 -0.78
N ARG A 424 46.90 7.42 -0.86
CA ARG A 424 45.78 8.37 -1.03
C ARG A 424 45.54 8.86 -2.47
N THR A 425 46.16 8.24 -3.47
CA THR A 425 45.95 8.60 -4.89
C THR A 425 45.55 7.39 -5.71
N TRP A 426 44.39 7.48 -6.34
CA TRP A 426 43.85 6.47 -7.24
C TRP A 426 44.12 6.89 -8.69
N GLU A 427 44.93 6.13 -9.43
CA GLU A 427 45.11 6.31 -10.87
C GLU A 427 44.54 5.05 -11.56
N LEU A 428 43.40 5.18 -12.23
CA LEU A 428 42.78 4.07 -12.98
C LEU A 428 43.53 3.87 -14.29
N LYS A 429 44.63 3.11 -14.27
CA LYS A 429 45.31 2.65 -15.49
C LYS A 429 44.58 1.44 -16.05
N GLY A 430 43.86 1.61 -17.17
CA GLY A 430 43.43 0.46 -17.96
C GLY A 430 42.19 0.56 -18.85
N ALA A 431 41.50 1.71 -18.94
CA ALA A 431 40.41 1.86 -19.89
C ALA A 431 40.86 2.71 -21.09
N THR A 432 41.28 2.05 -22.17
CA THR A 432 41.38 2.68 -23.50
C THR A 432 39.99 3.10 -24.02
N PRO A 433 39.90 4.12 -24.89
CA PRO A 433 38.71 4.96 -25.10
C PRO A 433 37.42 4.25 -25.48
#